data_AF-A0A5N5KIT1-F1
#
_entry.id   AF-A0A5N5KIT1-F1
#
_cell.length_a   1.000
_cell.length_b   1.000
_cell.length_c   1.000
_cell.angle_alpha   90.00
_cell.angle_beta   90.00
_cell.angle_gamma   90.00
#
_symmetry.space_group_name_H-M   'P 1'
#
loop_
_entity.id
_entity.type
_entity.pdbx_description
1 polymer ?
#
loop_
_entity_poly.entity_id
_entity_poly.type
_entity_poly.pdbx_seq_one_letter_code
_entity_poly.pdbx_strand_id
1 'polypeptide(L)'
;MDFSLENPLADSHEFHFDTIPSDLFLIESDHMPSKIFREIIDFDESFRREAVSSVLRVACNFDPSLSYLAVNYLDRFLSSHGIPGDGGFVFDAKTIQKMEVLILGALNWRMRSVTPFSFISFFISLFKPEDPPLKQALKARASEIIFKAQNDINLWEFKPSLIAASALLYASQELFPMQFLCFRKAISNCSYVNKVNF
;
A
#
# COMPACT_ATOMS: atom_id res chain seq x y z
N MET A 1 3.73 15.22 -27.71
CA MET A 1 4.23 15.33 -26.33
C MET A 1 4.87 14.00 -26.03
N ASP A 2 6.20 13.98 -26.00
CA ASP A 2 6.97 12.78 -25.69
C ASP A 2 6.82 12.52 -24.19
N PHE A 3 6.10 11.46 -23.84
CA PHE A 3 6.09 10.97 -22.47
C PHE A 3 7.38 10.20 -22.27
N SER A 4 8.42 10.89 -21.80
CA SER A 4 9.63 10.25 -21.30
C SER A 4 9.24 9.36 -20.11
N LEU A 5 8.92 8.11 -20.42
CA LEU A 5 8.85 6.98 -19.50
C LEU A 5 10.28 6.63 -19.09
N GLU A 6 10.99 7.57 -18.47
CA GLU A 6 12.16 7.22 -17.69
C GLU A 6 11.65 6.41 -16.50
N ASN A 7 11.80 5.09 -16.66
CA ASN A 7 11.65 4.09 -15.64
C ASN A 7 12.86 4.21 -14.69
N PRO A 8 12.72 4.76 -13.48
CA PRO A 8 13.82 4.87 -12.54
C PRO A 8 14.15 3.53 -11.86
N LEU A 9 13.48 2.44 -12.27
CA LEU A 9 13.63 1.10 -11.73
C LEU A 9 13.99 0.08 -12.83
N ALA A 10 14.45 0.54 -14.00
CA ALA A 10 14.86 -0.36 -15.09
C ALA A 10 16.19 -1.09 -14.83
N ASP A 11 16.90 -0.77 -13.76
CA ASP A 11 18.07 -1.54 -13.34
C ASP A 11 17.65 -2.55 -12.27
N SER A 12 17.30 -3.74 -12.75
CA SER A 12 17.27 -4.99 -11.98
C SER A 12 18.68 -5.47 -11.59
N HIS A 13 19.57 -4.54 -11.23
CA HIS A 13 20.83 -4.80 -10.56
C HIS A 13 20.73 -4.21 -9.17
N GLU A 14 20.54 -5.10 -8.18
CA GLU A 14 20.91 -4.93 -6.77
C GLU A 14 21.04 -3.46 -6.31
N PHE A 15 19.92 -2.80 -6.04
CA PHE A 15 19.96 -1.64 -5.16
C PHE A 15 20.58 -2.11 -3.83
N HIS A 16 21.79 -1.64 -3.54
CA HIS A 16 22.36 -1.68 -2.21
C HIS A 16 21.34 -1.02 -1.27
N PHE A 17 20.58 -1.83 -0.53
CA PHE A 17 19.50 -1.42 0.37
C PHE A 17 20.00 -0.68 1.62
N ASP A 18 21.19 -0.10 1.59
CA ASP A 18 21.82 0.53 2.75
C ASP A 18 21.41 2.00 2.93
N THR A 19 20.69 2.61 1.98
CA THR A 19 20.23 4.01 2.12
C THR A 19 18.92 4.32 1.38
N ILE A 20 17.78 3.79 1.85
CA ILE A 20 16.52 4.58 1.82
C ILE A 20 15.71 4.32 3.11
N PRO A 21 15.87 5.13 4.18
CA PRO A 21 14.96 5.07 5.33
C PRO A 21 14.33 6.39 5.79
N SER A 22 14.65 7.56 5.24
CA SER A 22 14.10 8.84 5.74
C SER A 22 13.03 9.40 4.82
N ASP A 23 13.35 9.52 3.53
CA ASP A 23 12.49 10.23 2.58
C ASP A 23 11.14 9.54 2.37
N LEU A 24 11.12 8.20 2.31
CA LEU A 24 9.88 7.43 2.19
C LEU A 24 8.94 7.64 3.39
N PHE A 25 9.47 7.68 4.61
CA PHE A 25 8.66 7.89 5.82
C PHE A 25 8.16 9.33 5.95
N LEU A 26 8.88 10.31 5.37
CA LEU A 26 8.45 11.71 5.35
C LEU A 26 7.26 11.91 4.41
N ILE A 27 7.29 11.30 3.22
CA ILE A 27 6.27 11.52 2.19
C ILE A 27 5.09 10.53 2.25
N GLU A 28 5.17 9.43 3.02
CA GLU A 28 4.14 8.38 3.01
C GLU A 28 2.73 8.92 3.31
N SER A 29 2.64 9.98 4.13
CA SER A 29 1.37 10.57 4.53
C SER A 29 0.71 11.35 3.40
N ASP A 30 1.50 11.84 2.44
CA ASP A 30 0.98 12.52 1.26
C ASP A 30 0.27 11.56 0.31
N HIS A 31 0.50 10.25 0.47
CA HIS A 31 -0.09 9.16 -0.31
C HIS A 31 -1.21 8.43 0.44
N MET A 32 -1.62 8.94 1.60
CA MET A 32 -2.77 8.45 2.34
C MET A 32 -4.05 9.18 1.91
N PRO A 33 -5.22 8.53 2.00
CA PRO A 33 -6.52 9.21 1.83
C PRO A 33 -6.74 10.29 2.89
N SER A 34 -7.51 11.33 2.54
CA SER A 34 -7.77 12.47 3.42
C SER A 34 -8.65 12.07 4.60
N LYS A 35 -8.17 12.31 5.83
CA LYS A 35 -8.93 12.03 7.07
C LYS A 35 -10.11 12.97 7.27
N ILE A 36 -9.99 14.22 6.81
CA ILE A 36 -10.99 15.29 7.00
C ILE A 36 -12.32 14.92 6.33
N PHE A 37 -12.27 14.17 5.24
CA PHE A 37 -13.46 13.86 4.45
C PHE A 37 -14.32 12.74 5.05
N ARG A 38 -13.73 11.95 5.97
CA ARG A 38 -14.40 10.82 6.63
C ARG A 38 -15.48 11.24 7.62
N GLU A 39 -15.38 12.46 8.14
CA GLU A 39 -16.35 13.02 9.10
C GLU A 39 -17.50 13.76 8.39
N ILE A 40 -17.34 14.09 7.10
CA ILE A 40 -18.21 15.02 6.37
C ILE A 40 -19.09 14.31 5.34
N ILE A 41 -18.61 13.21 4.76
CA ILE A 41 -19.32 12.45 3.73
C ILE A 41 -19.68 11.09 4.29
N ASP A 42 -20.94 10.70 4.12
CA ASP A 42 -21.42 9.33 4.35
C ASP A 42 -20.66 8.40 3.39
N PHE A 43 -19.47 7.98 3.82
CA PHE A 43 -18.61 7.11 3.06
C PHE A 43 -19.31 5.76 2.98
N ASP A 44 -19.95 5.50 1.85
CA ASP A 44 -20.62 4.23 1.65
C ASP A 44 -19.58 3.11 1.55
N GLU A 45 -19.40 2.46 2.69
CA GLU A 45 -18.61 1.25 2.86
C GLU A 45 -19.01 0.18 1.83
N SER A 46 -20.28 0.13 1.42
CA SER A 46 -20.76 -0.85 0.44
C SER A 46 -20.23 -0.55 -0.96
N PHE A 47 -20.27 0.71 -1.40
CA PHE A 47 -19.74 1.12 -2.71
C PHE A 47 -18.23 0.85 -2.81
N ARG A 48 -17.47 1.26 -1.79
CA ARG A 48 -16.03 1.00 -1.75
C ARG A 48 -15.75 -0.50 -1.80
N ARG A 49 -16.45 -1.30 -1.00
CA ARG A 49 -16.28 -2.76 -0.96
C ARG A 49 -16.57 -3.41 -2.30
N GLU A 50 -17.61 -2.97 -3.01
CA GLU A 50 -17.95 -3.48 -4.34
C GLU A 50 -16.89 -3.11 -5.39
N ALA A 51 -16.41 -1.86 -5.35
CA ALA A 51 -15.34 -1.39 -6.24
C ALA A 51 -14.02 -2.13 -5.98
N VAL A 52 -13.60 -2.29 -4.72
CA VAL A 52 -12.39 -3.05 -4.35
C VAL A 52 -12.52 -4.51 -4.76
N SER A 53 -13.67 -5.15 -4.52
CA SER A 53 -13.93 -6.52 -4.96
C SER A 53 -13.78 -6.67 -6.47
N SER A 54 -14.30 -5.70 -7.24
CA SER A 54 -14.15 -5.66 -8.69
C SER A 54 -12.69 -5.52 -9.13
N VAL A 55 -11.92 -4.63 -8.47
CA VAL A 55 -10.48 -4.46 -8.70
C VAL A 55 -9.73 -5.77 -8.43
N LEU A 56 -9.94 -6.39 -7.27
CA LEU A 56 -9.24 -7.63 -6.87
C LEU A 56 -9.57 -8.80 -7.80
N ARG A 57 -10.81 -8.88 -8.29
CA ARG A 57 -11.22 -9.92 -9.25
C ARG A 57 -10.48 -9.81 -10.57
N VAL A 58 -10.21 -8.59 -11.05
CA VAL A 58 -9.45 -8.36 -12.29
C VAL A 58 -7.94 -8.45 -12.03
N ALA A 59 -7.49 -8.00 -10.86
CA ALA A 59 -6.08 -7.95 -10.48
C ALA A 59 -5.49 -9.30 -10.06
N CYS A 60 -6.27 -10.39 -10.00
CA CYS A 60 -5.83 -11.69 -9.50
C CYS A 60 -4.64 -12.30 -10.24
N ASN A 61 -4.38 -11.88 -11.48
CA ASN A 61 -3.24 -12.31 -12.30
C ASN A 61 -2.08 -11.30 -12.33
N PHE A 62 -2.18 -10.22 -11.56
CA PHE A 62 -1.21 -9.13 -11.54
C PHE A 62 -0.43 -9.11 -10.21
N ASP A 63 0.66 -8.34 -10.19
CA ASP A 63 1.45 -8.13 -8.98
C ASP A 63 0.58 -7.51 -7.86
N PRO A 64 0.66 -8.00 -6.60
CA PRO A 64 -0.11 -7.47 -5.47
C PRO A 64 0.04 -5.95 -5.24
N SER A 65 1.16 -5.36 -5.66
CA SER A 65 1.37 -3.92 -5.60
C SER A 65 0.45 -3.18 -6.56
N LEU A 66 0.14 -3.75 -7.73
CA LEU A 66 -0.76 -3.13 -8.70
C LEU A 66 -2.19 -3.00 -8.16
N SER A 67 -2.71 -4.07 -7.54
CA SER A 67 -4.03 -4.03 -6.93
C SER A 67 -4.07 -3.01 -5.78
N TYR A 68 -3.00 -2.96 -4.97
CA TYR A 68 -2.90 -2.00 -3.89
C TYR A 68 -2.90 -0.56 -4.39
N LEU A 69 -2.16 -0.27 -5.46
CA LEU A 69 -2.13 1.07 -6.07
C LEU A 69 -3.52 1.46 -6.59
N ALA A 70 -4.21 0.55 -7.27
CA ALA A 70 -5.57 0.80 -7.76
C ALA A 70 -6.52 1.12 -6.59
N VAL A 71 -6.48 0.34 -5.50
CA VAL A 71 -7.28 0.58 -4.29
C VAL A 71 -6.86 1.90 -3.61
N ASN A 72 -5.57 2.20 -3.51
CA ASN A 72 -5.07 3.46 -2.96
C ASN A 72 -5.58 4.67 -3.77
N TYR A 73 -5.62 4.58 -5.10
CA TYR A 73 -6.14 5.65 -5.95
C TYR A 73 -7.64 5.83 -5.79
N LEU A 74 -8.38 4.72 -5.75
CA LEU A 74 -9.81 4.72 -5.48
C LEU A 74 -10.10 5.40 -4.14
N ASP A 75 -9.42 4.98 -3.07
CA ASP A 75 -9.62 5.52 -1.73
C ASP A 75 -9.30 7.02 -1.68
N ARG A 76 -8.17 7.46 -2.26
CA ARG A 76 -7.80 8.89 -2.33
C ARG A 76 -8.78 9.73 -3.15
N PHE A 77 -9.31 9.17 -4.25
CA PHE A 77 -10.31 9.82 -5.08
C PHE A 77 -11.64 9.97 -4.32
N LEU A 78 -12.14 8.88 -3.72
CA LEU A 78 -13.36 8.90 -2.94
C LEU A 78 -13.27 9.86 -1.75
N SER A 79 -12.11 9.94 -1.09
CA SER A 79 -11.86 10.90 0.00
C SER A 79 -11.79 12.37 -0.43
N SER A 80 -11.89 12.69 -1.72
CA SER A 80 -11.89 14.09 -2.18
C SER A 80 -13.14 14.47 -2.99
N HIS A 81 -13.80 13.49 -3.61
CA HIS A 81 -14.90 13.74 -4.54
C HIS A 81 -16.22 13.05 -4.15
N GLY A 82 -16.19 12.15 -3.16
CA GLY A 82 -17.36 11.33 -2.80
C GLY A 82 -17.72 10.32 -3.90
N ILE A 83 -18.92 9.75 -3.81
CA ILE A 83 -19.39 8.70 -4.72
C ILE A 83 -20.05 9.34 -5.95
N PRO A 84 -19.71 8.91 -7.19
CA PRO A 84 -20.51 9.23 -8.36
C PRO A 84 -21.90 8.61 -8.17
N GLY A 85 -22.98 9.40 -8.24
CA GLY A 85 -24.34 9.01 -7.81
C GLY A 85 -24.91 7.69 -8.37
N ASP A 86 -26.15 7.36 -7.96
CA ASP A 86 -26.89 6.07 -8.05
C ASP A 86 -27.05 5.36 -9.43
N GLY A 87 -26.21 5.64 -10.42
CA GLY A 87 -26.26 5.08 -11.77
C GLY A 87 -25.48 3.77 -11.99
N GLY A 88 -24.88 3.19 -10.95
CA GLY A 88 -24.03 2.00 -11.05
C GLY A 88 -22.72 2.22 -11.83
N PHE A 89 -21.95 1.15 -12.03
CA PHE A 89 -20.66 1.21 -12.75
C PHE A 89 -20.84 1.10 -14.27
N VAL A 90 -20.46 2.14 -15.01
CA VAL A 90 -20.41 2.13 -16.48
C VAL A 90 -18.96 2.09 -16.96
N PHE A 91 -18.59 1.04 -17.70
CA PHE A 91 -17.22 0.79 -18.16
C PHE A 91 -17.05 0.95 -19.68
N ASP A 92 -17.67 1.97 -20.29
CA ASP A 92 -17.39 2.31 -21.68
C ASP A 92 -16.08 3.12 -21.80
N ALA A 93 -15.45 3.09 -22.98
CA ALA A 93 -14.15 3.72 -23.20
C ALA A 93 -14.14 5.23 -22.90
N LYS A 94 -15.25 5.93 -23.17
CA LYS A 94 -15.36 7.37 -22.91
C LYS A 94 -15.47 7.65 -21.42
N THR A 95 -16.21 6.81 -20.68
CA THR A 95 -16.31 6.92 -19.22
C THR A 95 -14.98 6.59 -18.55
N ILE A 96 -14.28 5.54 -18.99
CA ILE A 96 -12.95 5.19 -18.47
C ILE A 96 -11.96 6.34 -18.65
N GLN A 97 -11.86 6.93 -19.85
CA GLN A 97 -10.97 8.08 -20.10
C GLN A 97 -11.31 9.29 -19.23
N LYS A 98 -12.61 9.57 -19.04
CA LYS A 98 -13.04 10.65 -18.14
C LYS A 98 -12.62 10.38 -16.69
N MET A 99 -12.88 9.16 -16.19
CA MET A 99 -12.51 8.77 -14.84
C MET A 99 -11.00 8.79 -14.63
N GLU A 100 -10.21 8.37 -15.62
CA GLU A 100 -8.74 8.46 -15.58
C GLU A 100 -8.28 9.90 -15.34
N VAL A 101 -8.79 10.87 -16.12
CA VAL A 101 -8.44 12.28 -15.95
C VAL A 101 -8.91 12.83 -14.60
N LEU A 102 -10.10 12.44 -14.13
CA LEU A 102 -10.62 12.86 -12.82
C LEU A 102 -9.75 12.32 -11.67
N ILE A 103 -9.35 11.05 -11.73
CA ILE A 103 -8.46 10.43 -10.74
C ILE A 103 -7.09 11.11 -10.77
N LEU A 104 -6.51 11.31 -11.96
CA LEU A 104 -5.22 12.02 -12.09
C LEU A 104 -5.28 13.43 -11.49
N GLY A 105 -6.35 14.17 -11.76
CA GLY A 105 -6.59 15.49 -11.18
C GLY A 105 -6.71 15.44 -9.65
N ALA A 106 -7.57 14.56 -9.12
CA ALA A 106 -7.80 14.40 -7.69
C ALA A 106 -6.53 14.02 -6.92
N LEU A 107 -5.65 13.23 -7.54
CA LEU A 107 -4.41 12.77 -6.95
C LEU A 107 -3.24 13.76 -7.15
N ASN A 108 -3.48 14.94 -7.75
CA ASN A 108 -2.46 15.89 -8.18
C ASN A 108 -1.37 15.23 -9.03
N TRP A 109 -1.75 14.28 -9.90
CA TRP A 109 -0.86 13.48 -10.74
C TRP A 109 0.17 12.63 -9.97
N ARG A 110 0.01 12.50 -8.64
CA ARG A 110 0.91 11.71 -7.78
C ARG A 110 0.53 10.23 -7.81
N MET A 111 0.81 9.60 -8.95
CA MET A 111 0.57 8.18 -9.24
C MET A 111 1.72 7.27 -8.83
N ARG A 112 2.83 7.80 -8.30
CA ARG A 112 3.89 6.97 -7.70
C ARG A 112 3.67 6.90 -6.20
N SER A 113 2.59 6.23 -5.79
CA SER A 113 2.25 6.12 -4.37
C SER A 113 3.28 5.31 -3.61
N VAL A 114 3.67 5.80 -2.43
CA VAL A 114 4.39 5.01 -1.44
C VAL A 114 3.46 3.91 -0.92
N THR A 115 3.89 2.66 -0.99
CA THR A 115 3.08 1.49 -0.61
C THR A 115 3.69 0.74 0.57
N PRO A 116 2.92 -0.08 1.31
CA PRO A 116 3.48 -0.92 2.35
C PRO A 116 4.60 -1.84 1.82
N PHE A 117 4.50 -2.30 0.58
CA PHE A 117 5.47 -3.19 -0.04
C PHE A 117 6.89 -2.60 -0.08
N SER A 118 7.03 -1.27 -0.28
CA SER A 118 8.36 -0.63 -0.28
C SER A 118 9.04 -0.66 1.09
N PHE A 119 8.28 -0.77 2.19
CA PHE A 119 8.84 -0.84 3.54
C PHE A 119 9.16 -2.26 4.01
N ILE A 120 8.61 -3.30 3.38
CA ILE A 120 8.84 -4.69 3.80
C ILE A 120 10.34 -5.03 3.78
N SER A 121 11.02 -4.71 2.67
CA SER A 121 12.46 -4.96 2.52
C SER A 121 13.29 -4.19 3.55
N PHE A 122 12.91 -2.95 3.87
CA PHE A 122 13.54 -2.16 4.92
C PHE A 122 13.38 -2.83 6.30
N PHE A 123 12.16 -3.22 6.69
CA PHE A 123 11.98 -3.86 7.99
C PHE A 123 12.67 -5.21 8.08
N ILE A 124 12.72 -6.00 6.99
CA ILE A 124 13.47 -7.26 6.95
C ILE A 124 14.97 -7.01 7.19
N SER A 125 15.54 -5.92 6.67
CA SER A 125 16.97 -5.62 6.84
C SER A 125 17.35 -5.30 8.29
N LEU A 126 16.40 -4.82 9.11
CA LEU A 126 16.62 -4.57 10.54
C LEU A 126 17.01 -5.83 11.33
N PHE A 127 16.59 -7.01 10.85
CA PHE A 127 16.89 -8.29 11.50
C PHE A 127 18.19 -8.93 11.01
N LYS A 128 18.79 -8.38 9.95
CA LYS A 128 19.97 -8.92 9.26
C LYS A 128 19.91 -10.46 9.08
N PRO A 129 18.80 -11.03 8.57
CA PRO A 129 18.77 -12.47 8.37
C PRO A 129 19.82 -12.84 7.34
N GLU A 130 20.75 -13.73 7.70
CA GLU A 130 21.81 -14.16 6.79
C GLU A 130 21.26 -15.10 5.70
N ASP A 131 20.11 -15.72 5.96
CA ASP A 131 19.46 -16.71 5.10
C ASP A 131 18.52 -16.07 4.04
N PRO A 132 18.86 -16.12 2.73
CA PRO A 132 18.02 -15.55 1.68
C PRO A 132 16.61 -16.18 1.55
N PRO A 133 16.42 -17.51 1.63
CA PRO A 133 15.11 -18.15 1.75
C PRO A 133 14.20 -17.53 2.83
N LEU A 134 14.74 -17.25 4.02
CA LEU A 134 13.97 -16.64 5.11
C LEU A 134 13.46 -15.23 4.73
N LYS A 135 14.32 -14.40 4.13
CA LYS A 135 13.92 -13.07 3.61
C LYS A 135 12.77 -13.19 2.63
N GLN A 136 12.88 -14.13 1.70
CA GLN A 136 11.89 -14.31 0.65
C GLN A 136 10.56 -14.82 1.22
N ALA A 137 10.58 -15.77 2.15
CA ALA A 137 9.39 -16.29 2.80
C ALA A 137 8.65 -15.20 3.61
N LEU A 138 9.38 -14.41 4.41
CA LEU A 138 8.82 -13.28 5.14
C LEU A 138 8.21 -12.24 4.20
N LYS A 139 8.95 -11.86 3.15
CA LYS A 139 8.47 -10.88 2.16
C LYS A 139 7.21 -11.36 1.46
N ALA A 140 7.20 -12.62 1.02
CA ALA A 140 6.05 -13.22 0.34
C ALA A 140 4.82 -13.25 1.25
N ARG A 141 4.98 -13.73 2.50
CA ARG A 141 3.87 -13.84 3.44
C ARG A 141 3.34 -12.47 3.88
N ALA A 142 4.21 -11.51 4.16
CA ALA A 142 3.80 -10.14 4.48
C ALA A 142 3.05 -9.48 3.32
N SER A 143 3.53 -9.68 2.08
CA SER A 143 2.88 -9.17 0.87
C SER A 143 1.47 -9.76 0.68
N GLU A 144 1.31 -11.06 0.94
CA GLU A 144 0.02 -11.73 0.87
C GLU A 144 -0.96 -11.21 1.93
N ILE A 145 -0.49 -10.98 3.16
CA ILE A 145 -1.29 -10.38 4.24
C ILE A 145 -1.77 -8.98 3.84
N ILE A 146 -0.87 -8.15 3.32
CA ILE A 146 -1.21 -6.79 2.85
C ILE A 146 -2.23 -6.85 1.72
N PHE A 147 -2.06 -7.77 0.76
CA PHE A 147 -2.99 -7.97 -0.35
C PHE A 147 -4.40 -8.32 0.15
N LYS A 148 -4.51 -9.29 1.07
CA LYS A 148 -5.80 -9.71 1.63
C LYS A 148 -6.47 -8.62 2.46
N ALA A 149 -5.69 -7.80 3.15
CA ALA A 149 -6.19 -6.72 3.99
C ALA A 149 -6.77 -5.53 3.20
N GLN A 150 -6.59 -5.44 1.88
CA GLN A 150 -7.11 -4.33 1.05
C GLN A 150 -8.64 -4.20 1.10
N ASN A 151 -9.35 -5.30 1.35
CA ASN A 151 -10.81 -5.28 1.49
C ASN A 151 -11.28 -4.61 2.79
N ASP A 152 -10.44 -4.54 3.83
CA ASP A 152 -10.84 -3.96 5.10
C ASP A 152 -10.82 -2.44 5.04
N ILE A 153 -11.89 -1.82 5.54
CA ILE A 153 -12.07 -0.36 5.62
C ILE A 153 -11.23 0.28 6.70
N ASN A 154 -10.44 -0.47 7.47
CA ASN A 154 -9.59 0.15 8.49
C ASN A 154 -8.16 0.40 7.99
N LEU A 155 -7.76 -0.23 6.87
CA LEU A 155 -6.36 -0.22 6.45
C LEU A 155 -5.87 1.16 5.97
N TRP A 156 -6.68 1.90 5.22
CA TRP A 156 -6.38 3.24 4.68
C TRP A 156 -6.09 4.33 5.74
N GLU A 157 -6.41 4.10 7.01
CA GLU A 157 -6.13 5.04 8.10
C GLU A 157 -4.69 5.00 8.59
N PHE A 158 -4.03 3.88 8.32
CA PHE A 158 -2.71 3.58 8.81
C PHE A 158 -1.66 3.96 7.77
N LYS A 159 -0.56 4.47 8.27
CA LYS A 159 0.61 4.77 7.45
C LYS A 159 1.10 3.51 6.72
N PRO A 160 1.51 3.60 5.44
CA PRO A 160 2.07 2.47 4.72
C PRO A 160 3.19 1.74 5.47
N SER A 161 4.08 2.47 6.16
CA SER A 161 5.12 1.87 7.00
C SER A 161 4.55 1.05 8.17
N LEU A 162 3.49 1.52 8.80
CA LEU A 162 2.83 0.84 9.90
C LEU A 162 2.13 -0.45 9.43
N ILE A 163 1.44 -0.39 8.28
CA ILE A 163 0.83 -1.57 7.66
C ILE A 163 1.90 -2.63 7.37
N ALA A 164 3.04 -2.22 6.80
CA ALA A 164 4.15 -3.12 6.49
C ALA A 164 4.76 -3.75 7.75
N ALA A 165 4.98 -2.96 8.80
CA ALA A 165 5.49 -3.46 10.08
C ALA A 165 4.55 -4.48 10.71
N SER A 166 3.24 -4.19 10.78
CA SER A 166 2.22 -5.10 11.30
C SER A 166 2.15 -6.40 10.50
N ALA A 167 2.12 -6.31 9.16
CA ALA A 167 2.07 -7.48 8.30
C ALA A 167 3.32 -8.36 8.45
N LEU A 168 4.50 -7.74 8.58
CA LEU A 168 5.75 -8.46 8.79
C LEU A 168 5.81 -9.12 10.17
N LEU A 169 5.34 -8.45 11.23
CA LEU A 169 5.24 -9.04 12.56
C LEU A 169 4.31 -10.25 12.56
N TYR A 170 3.15 -10.13 11.95
CA TYR A 170 2.21 -11.24 11.82
C TYR A 170 2.82 -12.40 11.02
N ALA A 171 3.44 -12.12 9.87
CA ALA A 171 4.15 -13.13 9.07
C ALA A 171 5.26 -13.83 9.88
N SER A 172 6.01 -13.08 10.69
CA SER A 172 7.07 -13.64 11.54
C SER A 172 6.52 -14.52 12.66
N GLN A 173 5.37 -14.16 13.23
CA GLN A 173 4.70 -14.95 14.25
C GLN A 173 4.21 -16.29 13.69
N GLU A 174 3.66 -16.26 12.48
CA GLU A 174 3.13 -17.44 11.80
C GLU A 174 4.23 -18.39 11.33
N LEU A 175 5.29 -17.85 10.69
CA LEU A 175 6.35 -18.66 10.09
C LEU A 175 7.47 -19.03 11.09
N PHE A 176 7.77 -18.13 12.03
CA PHE A 176 8.93 -18.24 12.93
C PHE A 176 8.59 -17.85 14.38
N PRO A 177 7.63 -18.54 15.03
CA PRO A 177 7.13 -18.15 16.35
C PRO A 177 8.22 -18.05 17.43
N MET A 178 9.28 -18.87 17.33
CA MET A 178 10.42 -18.85 18.26
C MET A 178 11.29 -17.58 18.13
N GLN A 179 11.30 -16.96 16.95
CA GLN A 179 12.07 -15.74 16.68
C GLN A 179 11.21 -14.48 16.79
N PHE A 180 9.89 -14.62 16.96
CA PHE A 180 8.92 -13.51 16.99
C PHE A 180 9.33 -12.37 17.94
N LEU A 181 9.85 -12.70 19.12
CA LEU A 181 10.26 -11.67 20.09
C LEU A 181 11.43 -10.82 19.56
N CYS A 182 12.36 -11.43 18.83
CA CYS A 182 13.42 -10.71 18.12
C CYS A 182 12.84 -9.82 17.02
N PHE A 183 11.84 -10.32 16.28
CA PHE A 183 11.12 -9.56 15.26
C PHE A 183 10.44 -8.31 15.85
N ARG A 184 9.67 -8.51 16.92
CA ARG A 184 9.00 -7.43 17.64
C ARG A 184 10.00 -6.40 18.17
N LYS A 185 11.08 -6.85 18.83
CA LYS A 185 12.07 -5.95 19.42
C LYS A 185 12.75 -5.05 18.39
N ALA A 186 13.14 -5.56 17.22
CA ALA A 186 13.83 -4.70 16.25
C ALA A 186 12.88 -3.71 15.55
N ILE A 187 11.63 -4.11 15.26
CA ILE A 187 10.61 -3.17 14.75
C ILE A 187 10.25 -2.11 15.80
N SER A 188 10.06 -2.50 17.07
CA SER A 188 9.77 -1.55 18.15
C SER A 188 10.93 -0.61 18.51
N ASN A 189 12.16 -0.93 18.09
CA ASN A 189 13.31 -0.02 18.24
C ASN A 189 13.47 0.92 17.04
N CYS A 190 12.66 0.75 15.98
CA CYS A 190 12.71 1.60 14.79
C CYS A 190 12.08 2.96 15.08
N SER A 191 12.89 4.02 15.08
CA SER A 191 12.49 5.40 15.36
C SER A 191 11.24 5.88 14.63
N TYR A 192 11.00 5.38 13.42
CA TYR A 192 9.86 5.75 12.58
C TYR A 192 8.54 5.07 12.97
N VAL A 193 8.60 3.97 13.73
CA VAL A 193 7.44 3.15 14.12
C VAL A 193 7.10 3.29 15.62
N ASN A 194 7.97 3.96 16.40
CA ASN A 194 7.94 4.12 17.87
C ASN A 194 6.69 4.75 18.51
N LYS A 195 5.59 4.95 17.77
CA LYS A 195 4.33 5.53 18.29
C LYS A 195 3.18 4.54 18.39
N VAL A 196 3.38 3.27 18.04
CA VAL A 196 2.31 2.26 18.08
C VAL A 196 2.72 1.13 19.02
N ASN A 197 1.95 0.95 20.10
CA ASN A 197 2.08 -0.22 20.96
C ASN A 197 1.51 -1.43 20.22
N PHE A 198 2.39 -2.23 19.58
CA PHE A 198 2.06 -3.58 19.13
C PHE A 198 2.06 -4.55 20.30
#